data_AF-A0A7J6WEQ7-F1
#
_entry.id   AF-A0A7J6WEQ7-F1
#
_cell.length_a   1.000
_cell.length_b   1.000
_cell.length_c   1.000
_cell.angle_alpha   90.00
_cell.angle_beta   90.00
_cell.angle_gamma   90.00
#
_symmetry.space_group_name_H-M   'P 1'
#
loop_
_entity.id
_entity.type
_entity.pdbx_description
1 polymer ?
#
loop_
_entity_poly.entity_id
_entity_poly.type
_entity_poly.pdbx_seq_one_letter_code
_entity_poly.pdbx_strand_id
1 'polypeptide(L)'
;ERIDAGKTWQPPIKSSEDLFEVHSIRTNIVDLGRFSCTCGRWRVEGIPCAHAMRCIIADGRSIQDFIDPMFSVLFYRQSYSHNIPPVDVDIGDFTTAHEEVVIPPEVRNQPGRPKTNRIPNSGLFQQKGRFRSKICMTSAEWSEMTTKNLFDS
;
A
#
# COMPACT_ATOMS: atom_id res chain seq x y z
N GLU A 1 20.32 -0.42 0.77
CA GLU A 1 20.60 0.49 -0.36
C GLU A 1 19.28 0.90 -1.00
N ARG A 2 19.18 2.11 -1.59
CA ARG A 2 18.08 2.45 -2.49
C ARG A 2 18.37 1.79 -3.83
N ILE A 3 17.43 1.01 -4.33
CA ILE A 3 17.54 0.35 -5.63
C ILE A 3 16.97 1.32 -6.67
N ASP A 4 17.77 1.71 -7.64
CA ASP A 4 17.31 2.59 -8.73
C ASP A 4 16.20 1.88 -9.51
N ALA A 5 15.07 2.57 -9.70
CA ALA A 5 13.99 2.07 -10.54
C ALA A 5 14.52 1.86 -11.98
N GLY A 6 14.45 0.61 -12.48
CA GLY A 6 14.80 0.27 -13.86
C GLY A 6 15.99 -0.67 -14.03
N LYS A 7 16.76 -0.99 -12.98
CA LYS A 7 17.80 -2.03 -13.04
C LYS A 7 17.20 -3.40 -12.75
N THR A 8 17.38 -4.35 -13.66
CA THR A 8 17.03 -5.75 -13.45
C THR A 8 18.06 -6.40 -12.53
N TRP A 9 17.60 -7.03 -11.44
CA TRP A 9 18.46 -7.80 -10.56
C TRP A 9 19.00 -9.04 -11.25
N GLN A 10 20.31 -9.26 -11.14
CA GLN A 10 20.88 -10.55 -11.48
C GLN A 10 20.31 -11.63 -10.55
N PRO A 11 20.06 -12.86 -11.04
CA PRO A 11 19.63 -13.95 -10.18
C PRO A 11 20.71 -14.25 -9.13
N PRO A 12 20.32 -14.54 -7.88
CA PRO A 12 21.27 -14.91 -6.83
C PRO A 12 21.93 -16.25 -7.18
N ILE A 13 23.24 -16.36 -6.96
CA ILE A 13 24.01 -17.58 -7.22
C ILE A 13 23.92 -18.44 -5.98
N LYS A 14 23.35 -19.63 -6.11
CA LYS A 14 23.21 -20.58 -5.00
C LYS A 14 24.50 -21.40 -4.86
N SER A 15 25.18 -21.29 -3.72
CA SER A 15 26.41 -22.05 -3.43
C SER A 15 26.14 -23.34 -2.63
N SER A 16 25.14 -23.31 -1.75
CA SER A 16 24.66 -24.49 -1.00
C SER A 16 23.14 -24.38 -0.81
N GLU A 17 22.52 -25.26 -0.02
CA GLU A 17 21.07 -25.25 0.21
C GLU A 17 20.53 -23.89 0.69
N ASP A 18 21.24 -23.24 1.62
CA ASP A 18 20.84 -21.98 2.26
C ASP A 18 21.82 -20.82 2.02
N LEU A 19 22.94 -21.05 1.31
CA LEU A 19 23.96 -20.03 1.07
C LEU A 19 23.89 -19.49 -0.37
N PHE A 20 23.80 -18.16 -0.47
CA PHE A 20 23.65 -17.45 -1.73
C PHE A 20 24.62 -16.27 -1.83
N GLU A 21 25.08 -16.02 -3.04
CA GLU A 21 25.82 -14.82 -3.42
C GLU A 21 24.91 -13.90 -4.24
N VAL A 22 24.78 -12.64 -3.82
CA VAL A 22 23.94 -11.63 -4.47
C VAL A 22 24.80 -10.46 -4.90
N HIS A 23 24.81 -10.19 -6.21
CA HIS A 23 25.52 -9.04 -6.76
C HIS A 23 24.63 -7.79 -6.78
N SER A 24 25.03 -6.76 -6.05
CA SER A 24 24.41 -5.42 -6.05
C SER A 24 25.46 -4.34 -6.34
N ILE A 25 25.55 -3.27 -5.54
CA ILE A 25 26.69 -2.33 -5.55
C ILE A 25 27.97 -3.05 -5.11
N ARG A 26 27.82 -3.96 -4.13
CA ARG A 26 28.85 -4.89 -3.68
C ARG A 26 28.25 -6.29 -3.68
N THR A 27 29.11 -7.29 -3.81
CA THR A 27 28.71 -8.68 -3.59
C THR A 27 28.37 -8.88 -2.12
N ASN A 28 27.19 -9.45 -1.86
CA ASN A 28 26.73 -9.79 -0.53
C ASN A 28 26.48 -11.30 -0.43
N ILE A 29 26.85 -11.88 0.70
CA ILE A 29 26.55 -13.28 1.02
C ILE A 29 25.32 -13.30 1.90
N VAL A 30 24.34 -14.13 1.53
CA VAL A 30 23.11 -14.36 2.26
C VAL A 30 23.12 -15.80 2.74
N ASP A 31 22.91 -15.99 4.03
CA ASP A 31 22.74 -17.30 4.67
C ASP A 31 21.32 -17.35 5.23
N LEU A 32 20.46 -18.13 4.58
CA LEU A 32 19.04 -18.29 4.94
C LEU A 32 18.89 -19.08 6.26
N GLY A 33 19.72 -20.10 6.49
CA GLY A 33 19.67 -20.92 7.69
C GLY A 33 20.07 -20.16 8.95
N ARG A 34 20.93 -19.13 8.80
CA ARG A 34 21.33 -18.23 9.89
C ARG A 34 20.61 -16.89 9.90
N PHE A 35 19.62 -16.68 9.04
CA PHE A 35 18.84 -15.45 8.97
C PHE A 35 19.76 -14.22 8.85
N SER A 36 20.76 -14.31 7.98
CA SER A 36 21.84 -13.32 7.94
C SER A 36 22.25 -12.92 6.53
N CYS A 37 22.72 -11.68 6.42
CA CYS A 37 23.31 -11.13 5.21
C CYS A 37 24.54 -10.31 5.59
N THR A 38 25.58 -10.34 4.77
CA THR A 38 26.80 -9.53 4.99
C THR A 38 26.55 -8.02 5.01
N CYS A 39 25.41 -7.53 4.50
CA CYS A 39 25.02 -6.14 4.65
C CYS A 39 24.60 -5.77 6.09
N GLY A 40 24.49 -6.74 7.00
CA GLY A 40 24.21 -6.59 8.43
C GLY A 40 22.74 -6.30 8.77
N ARG A 41 21.95 -5.76 7.83
CA ARG A 41 20.58 -5.29 8.11
C ARG A 41 19.66 -6.36 8.69
N TRP A 42 19.67 -7.57 8.14
CA TRP A 42 18.76 -8.62 8.58
C TRP A 42 18.98 -8.99 10.06
N ARG A 43 20.23 -9.06 10.52
CA ARG A 43 20.54 -9.35 11.92
C ARG A 43 20.13 -8.23 12.88
N VAL A 44 20.16 -6.98 12.42
CA VAL A 44 19.84 -5.80 13.25
C VAL A 44 18.34 -5.53 13.28
N GLU A 45 17.69 -5.61 12.12
CA GLU A 45 16.28 -5.26 11.94
C GLU A 45 15.35 -6.47 12.23
N GLY A 46 15.87 -7.71 12.21
CA GLY A 46 15.06 -8.93 12.31
C GLY A 46 14.16 -9.19 11.09
N ILE A 47 14.22 -8.32 10.08
CA ILE A 47 13.44 -8.40 8.84
C ILE A 47 14.41 -8.64 7.68
N PRO A 48 14.10 -9.56 6.73
CA PRO A 48 14.93 -9.80 5.57
C PRO A 48 15.22 -8.51 4.79
N CYS A 49 16.50 -8.23 4.55
CA CYS A 49 16.91 -7.13 3.69
C CYS A 49 16.58 -7.42 2.21
N ALA A 50 16.74 -6.44 1.32
CA ALA A 50 16.48 -6.63 -0.11
C ALA A 50 17.26 -7.81 -0.74
N HIS A 51 18.51 -8.03 -0.31
CA HIS A 51 19.31 -9.18 -0.75
C HIS A 51 18.70 -10.51 -0.29
N ALA A 52 18.33 -10.58 0.99
CA ALA A 52 17.72 -11.76 1.57
C ALA A 52 16.37 -12.10 0.94
N MET A 53 15.49 -11.10 0.80
CA MET A 53 14.20 -11.27 0.11
C MET A 53 14.38 -11.84 -1.30
N ARG A 54 15.41 -11.37 -2.02
CA ARG A 54 15.70 -11.89 -3.36
C ARG A 54 16.07 -13.37 -3.36
N CYS A 55 16.91 -13.80 -2.41
CA CYS A 55 17.28 -15.21 -2.25
C CYS A 55 16.08 -16.07 -1.84
N ILE A 56 15.27 -15.62 -0.88
CA ILE A 56 14.08 -16.34 -0.41
C ILE A 56 13.09 -16.58 -1.55
N ILE A 57 12.80 -15.52 -2.33
CA ILE A 57 11.91 -15.63 -3.50
C ILE A 57 12.50 -16.57 -4.55
N ALA A 58 13.82 -16.50 -4.80
CA ALA A 58 14.49 -17.38 -5.76
C ALA A 58 14.50 -18.85 -5.31
N ASP A 59 14.52 -19.11 -4.00
CA ASP A 59 14.44 -20.45 -3.42
C ASP A 59 12.99 -20.97 -3.30
N GLY A 60 12.00 -20.14 -3.65
CA GLY A 60 10.58 -20.51 -3.63
C GLY A 60 9.98 -20.65 -2.23
N ARG A 61 10.63 -20.10 -1.20
CA ARG A 61 10.13 -20.10 0.19
C ARG A 61 9.34 -18.83 0.50
N SER A 62 8.50 -18.87 1.53
CA SER A 62 7.75 -17.69 1.97
C SER A 62 8.66 -16.73 2.73
N ILE A 63 8.61 -15.43 2.41
CA ILE A 63 9.35 -14.39 3.15
C ILE A 63 8.94 -14.35 4.63
N GLN A 64 7.69 -14.69 4.93
CA GLN A 64 7.14 -14.62 6.29
C GLN A 64 7.87 -15.58 7.25
N ASP A 65 8.37 -16.71 6.75
CA ASP A 65 9.11 -17.71 7.54
C ASP A 65 10.50 -17.20 7.97
N PHE A 66 10.95 -16.09 7.39
CA PHE A 66 12.27 -15.49 7.56
C PHE A 66 12.24 -14.18 8.34
N ILE A 67 11.07 -13.78 8.86
CA ILE A 67 10.89 -12.61 9.72
C ILE A 67 11.01 -13.06 11.18
N ASP A 68 11.69 -12.26 12.00
CA ASP A 68 11.82 -12.52 13.43
C ASP A 68 10.43 -12.64 14.11
N PRO A 69 10.18 -13.71 14.90
CA PRO A 69 8.91 -13.91 15.61
C PRO A 69 8.46 -12.73 16.47
N MET A 70 9.37 -11.87 16.92
CA MET A 70 9.07 -10.65 17.67
C MET A 70 8.09 -9.72 16.92
N PHE A 71 8.07 -9.75 15.59
CA PHE A 71 7.15 -8.97 14.76
C PHE A 71 5.78 -9.63 14.56
N SER A 72 5.53 -10.79 15.18
CA SER A 72 4.22 -11.45 15.11
C SER A 72 3.20 -10.81 16.06
N VAL A 73 1.92 -10.92 15.71
CA VAL A 73 0.80 -10.46 16.55
C VAL A 73 0.78 -11.16 17.91
N LEU A 74 1.21 -12.44 17.95
CA LEU A 74 1.29 -13.21 19.18
C LEU A 74 2.30 -12.60 20.15
N PHE A 75 3.53 -12.35 19.69
CA PHE A 75 4.56 -11.71 20.50
C PHE A 75 4.20 -10.28 20.89
N TYR A 76 3.59 -9.51 19.98
CA TYR A 76 3.07 -8.18 20.32
C TYR A 76 2.08 -8.23 21.49
N ARG A 77 1.07 -9.10 21.43
CA ARG A 77 0.08 -9.27 22.52
C ARG A 77 0.73 -9.72 23.82
N GLN A 78 1.74 -10.59 23.74
CA GLN A 78 2.47 -11.07 24.90
C GLN A 78 3.30 -9.95 25.56
N SER A 79 4.02 -9.16 24.77
CA SER A 79 4.83 -8.03 25.24
C SER A 79 3.99 -6.96 25.94
N TYR A 80 2.76 -6.71 25.46
CA TYR A 80 1.81 -5.75 26.04
C TYR A 80 0.71 -6.42 26.88
N SER A 81 0.93 -7.65 27.35
CA SER A 81 -0.06 -8.36 28.17
C SER A 81 -0.22 -7.77 29.58
N HIS A 82 0.80 -7.05 30.05
CA HIS A 82 0.81 -6.38 31.34
C HIS A 82 0.64 -4.86 31.18
N ASN A 83 0.06 -4.24 32.21
CA ASN A 83 -0.09 -2.79 32.25
C ASN A 83 1.28 -2.10 32.24
N ILE A 84 1.45 -1.10 31.38
CA ILE A 84 2.59 -0.19 31.41
C ILE A 84 2.15 1.01 32.27
N PRO A 85 2.68 1.15 33.50
CA PRO A 85 2.28 2.26 34.35
C PRO A 85 2.65 3.59 33.68
N PRO A 86 1.85 4.64 33.86
CA PRO A 86 2.25 5.98 33.45
C PRO A 86 3.56 6.34 34.15
N VAL A 87 4.43 7.03 33.42
CA VAL A 87 5.58 7.69 34.05
C VAL A 87 5.03 8.92 34.75
N ASP A 88 5.24 9.01 36.07
CA ASP A 88 5.01 10.26 36.82
C ASP A 88 5.99 11.31 36.30
N VAL A 89 5.56 12.04 35.27
CA VAL A 89 6.21 13.26 34.83
C VAL A 89 5.50 14.42 35.52
N ASP A 90 6.24 15.25 36.24
CA ASP A 90 5.71 16.53 36.71
C ASP A 90 5.39 17.37 35.47
N ILE A 91 4.10 17.43 35.13
CA ILE A 91 3.55 18.15 33.97
C ILE A 91 3.85 19.67 34.05
N GLY A 92 4.37 20.15 35.18
CA GLY A 92 4.82 21.52 35.41
C GLY A 92 5.95 21.99 34.50
N ASP A 93 6.80 21.09 33.99
CA ASP A 93 7.90 21.46 33.09
C ASP A 93 7.47 21.54 31.61
N PHE A 94 6.28 21.03 31.28
CA PHE A 94 5.68 21.13 29.95
C PHE A 94 4.70 22.29 29.82
N THR A 95 4.61 23.19 30.81
CA THR A 95 3.91 24.45 30.61
C THR A 95 4.65 25.21 29.53
N THR A 96 4.08 25.13 28.34
CA THR A 96 4.47 25.83 27.12
C THR A 96 4.74 27.28 27.46
N ALA A 97 6.01 27.62 27.64
CA ALA A 97 6.44 29.00 27.57
C ALA A 97 6.07 29.45 26.15
N HIS A 98 5.09 30.35 26.09
CA HIS A 98 4.48 30.94 24.91
C HIS A 98 3.41 30.06 24.25
N GLU A 99 2.18 30.41 24.61
CA GLU A 99 0.93 30.29 23.87
C GLU A 99 1.07 30.91 22.46
N GLU A 100 1.99 30.39 21.65
CA GLU A 100 2.12 30.76 20.24
C GLU A 100 1.02 29.98 19.51
N VAL A 101 -0.15 30.61 19.44
CA VAL A 101 -1.29 30.10 18.68
C VAL A 101 -0.79 29.80 17.26
N VAL A 102 -0.63 28.52 16.93
CA VAL A 102 -0.25 28.09 15.59
C VAL A 102 -1.41 28.40 14.65
N ILE A 103 -1.29 29.51 13.94
CA ILE A 103 -2.27 29.90 12.92
C ILE A 103 -2.06 28.97 11.70
N PRO A 104 -3.11 28.30 11.19
CA PRO A 104 -3.00 27.50 9.98
C PRO A 104 -2.47 28.35 8.82
N PRO A 105 -1.57 27.81 7.98
CA PRO A 105 -1.08 28.54 6.82
C PRO A 105 -2.23 28.88 5.86
N GLU A 106 -2.19 30.07 5.25
CA GLU A 106 -3.19 30.49 4.27
C GLU A 106 -3.21 29.53 3.07
N VAL A 107 -4.30 28.78 2.92
CA VAL A 107 -4.47 27.85 1.80
C VAL A 107 -5.03 28.61 0.60
N ARG A 108 -4.19 28.84 -0.41
CA ARG A 108 -4.65 29.31 -1.72
C ARG A 108 -5.09 28.11 -2.56
N ASN A 109 -6.34 28.11 -3.01
CA ASN A 109 -6.81 27.14 -4.00
C ASN A 109 -5.93 27.22 -5.25
N GLN A 110 -5.23 26.14 -5.56
CA GLN A 110 -4.46 26.08 -6.81
C GLN A 110 -5.44 26.14 -7.99
N PRO A 111 -5.08 26.82 -9.09
CA PRO A 111 -5.86 26.79 -10.31
C PRO A 111 -6.15 25.33 -10.69
N GLY A 112 -7.44 24.99 -10.83
CA GLY A 112 -7.84 23.65 -11.24
C GLY A 112 -7.17 23.27 -12.56
N ARG A 113 -6.93 21.98 -12.76
CA ARG A 113 -6.31 21.46 -13.99
C ARG A 113 -7.02 22.04 -15.22
N PRO A 114 -6.31 22.73 -16.13
CA PRO A 114 -6.91 23.21 -17.37
C PRO A 114 -7.58 22.04 -18.10
N LYS A 115 -8.83 22.23 -18.54
CA LYS A 115 -9.51 21.22 -19.35
C LYS A 115 -8.68 21.01 -20.63
N THR A 116 -8.15 19.81 -20.81
CA THR A 116 -7.55 19.40 -22.07
C THR A 116 -8.66 19.34 -23.13
N ASN A 117 -8.55 20.16 -24.18
CA ASN A 117 -9.29 19.95 -25.41
C ASN A 117 -8.73 18.70 -26.08
N ARG A 118 -9.32 17.54 -25.78
CA ARG A 118 -8.93 16.28 -26.38
C ARG A 118 -9.41 16.29 -27.84
N ILE A 119 -8.48 16.30 -28.79
CA ILE A 119 -8.80 16.04 -30.20
C ILE A 119 -9.25 14.57 -30.27
N PRO A 120 -10.48 14.27 -30.71
CA PRO A 120 -10.93 12.89 -30.87
C PRO A 120 -10.10 12.21 -31.96
N ASN A 121 -9.69 10.96 -31.73
CA ASN A 121 -9.22 10.07 -32.79
C ASN A 121 -10.33 9.96 -33.85
N SER A 122 -9.96 10.01 -35.14
CA SER A 122 -10.84 9.90 -36.32
C SER A 122 -11.76 8.67 -36.34
N GLY A 123 -11.56 7.68 -35.44
CA GLY A 123 -12.44 6.53 -35.25
C GLY A 123 -13.69 6.75 -34.38
N LEU A 124 -13.89 7.92 -33.77
CA LEU A 124 -15.10 8.23 -32.96
C LEU A 124 -16.05 9.20 -33.68
N PHE A 125 -16.31 8.96 -34.96
CA PHE A 125 -17.60 9.39 -35.51
C PHE A 125 -18.68 8.48 -34.94
N GLN A 126 -19.11 8.77 -33.69
CA GLN A 126 -20.38 8.25 -33.19
C GLN A 126 -21.47 8.78 -34.12
N GLN A 127 -21.90 7.94 -35.07
CA GLN A 127 -23.19 8.15 -35.70
C GLN A 127 -24.21 8.24 -34.57
N LYS A 128 -24.84 9.40 -34.43
CA LYS A 128 -25.95 9.63 -33.51
C LYS A 128 -27.18 8.84 -34.00
N GLY A 129 -27.12 7.52 -33.87
CA GLY A 129 -28.25 6.63 -34.02
C GLY A 129 -28.99 6.56 -32.69
N ARG A 130 -30.21 7.10 -32.65
CA ARG A 130 -31.10 7.00 -31.49
C ARG A 130 -31.58 5.55 -31.38
N PHE A 131 -30.83 4.68 -30.72
CA PHE A 131 -31.29 3.32 -30.41
C PHE A 131 -32.39 3.40 -29.35
N ARG A 132 -33.65 3.33 -29.79
CA ARG A 132 -34.78 3.05 -28.91
C ARG A 132 -34.86 1.54 -28.69
N SER A 133 -34.45 1.08 -27.52
CA SER A 133 -34.88 -0.23 -27.01
C SER A 133 -36.38 -0.19 -26.73
N LYS A 134 -37.14 -1.22 -27.13
CA LYS A 134 -38.58 -1.32 -26.87
C LYS A 134 -38.93 -1.71 -25.42
N ILE A 135 -37.93 -1.82 -24.54
CA ILE A 135 -38.09 -2.50 -23.24
C ILE A 135 -38.02 -1.55 -22.03
N CYS A 136 -37.60 -0.29 -22.20
CA CYS A 136 -37.57 0.68 -21.10
C CYS A 136 -38.77 1.64 -21.18
N MET A 137 -39.88 1.26 -20.54
CA MET A 137 -40.93 2.21 -20.16
C MET A 137 -40.39 3.12 -19.05
N THR A 138 -40.70 4.40 -19.13
CA THR A 138 -40.23 5.40 -18.16
C THR A 138 -41.16 5.45 -16.95
N SER A 139 -40.64 5.83 -15.77
CA SER A 139 -41.37 5.89 -14.49
C SER A 139 -42.72 6.66 -14.56
N ALA A 140 -42.86 7.60 -15.51
CA ALA A 140 -44.10 8.33 -15.72
C ALA A 140 -45.27 7.47 -16.26
N GLU A 141 -44.98 6.39 -17.00
CA GLU A 141 -46.02 5.53 -17.59
C GLU A 141 -46.64 4.55 -16.57
N TRP A 142 -45.99 4.31 -15.42
CA TRP A 142 -46.54 3.48 -14.33
C TRP A 142 -47.65 4.17 -13.52
N SER A 143 -47.63 5.50 -13.43
CA SER A 143 -48.61 6.30 -12.67
C SER A 143 -50.00 6.37 -13.32
N GLU A 144 -50.09 6.18 -14.64
CA GLU A 144 -51.36 6.28 -15.38
C GLU A 144 -52.10 4.93 -15.47
N MET A 145 -51.43 3.81 -15.23
CA MET A 145 -52.06 2.48 -15.20
C MET A 145 -52.69 2.13 -13.84
N THR A 146 -52.22 2.71 -12.74
CA THR A 146 -52.76 2.44 -11.40
C THR A 146 -54.06 3.21 -11.10
N THR A 147 -54.33 4.30 -11.82
CA THR A 147 -55.55 5.10 -11.64
C THR A 147 -56.72 4.68 -12.54
N LYS A 148 -56.50 3.81 -13.54
CA LYS A 148 -57.56 3.28 -14.40
C LYS A 148 -58.12 1.91 -13.97
N ASN A 149 -57.58 1.28 -12.92
CA ASN A 149 -58.03 -0.03 -12.42
C ASN A 149 -58.78 0.06 -11.07
N LEU A 150 -59.37 1.21 -10.74
CA LEU A 150 -60.13 1.43 -9.50
C LEU A 150 -61.60 1.86 -9.73
N PHE A 151 -62.07 1.85 -10.98
CA PHE A 151 -63.47 2.07 -11.36
C PHE A 151 -63.86 1.10 -12.48
N ASP A 152 -63.71 -0.20 -12.24
CA ASP A 152 -64.49 -1.23 -12.93
C ASP A 152 -64.63 -2.47 -12.01
N SER A 153 -65.61 -2.38 -11.12
CA SER A 153 -66.26 -3.48 -10.40
C SER A 153 -67.67 -3.05 -10.06
#